data_AF-A0AAD6T5I9-F1
#
_entry.id   AF-A0AAD6T5I9-F1
#
_cell.length_a   1.000
_cell.length_b   1.000
_cell.length_c   1.000
_cell.angle_alpha   90.00
_cell.angle_beta   90.00
_cell.angle_gamma   90.00
#
_symmetry.space_group_name_H-M   'P 1'
#
loop_
_entity.id
_entity.type
_entity.pdbx_description
1 polymer ?
#
loop_
_entity_poly.entity_id
_entity_poly.type
_entity_poly.pdbx_seq_one_letter_code
_entity_poly.pdbx_strand_id
1 'polypeptide(L)'
;MIPISLCSGDDYDTSGMTGCGPAITKALVRYGFGRSLYEAGENLSRDALPAFFHNWRNEIRHELRTDSKGYIGSKRRALALAMPEAFPYIDIMLSYIHPLTSESARHASDSLKLTWGKEPDLGKLAPTCEQVRALL
;
A
#
# COMPACT_ATOMS: atom_id res chain seq x y z
N MET A 1 1.60 3.54 -4.42
CA MET A 1 2.58 3.45 -3.31
C MET A 1 2.57 2.07 -2.64
N ILE A 2 2.35 0.98 -3.38
CA ILE A 2 2.22 -0.38 -2.82
C ILE A 2 3.55 -0.99 -2.34
N PRO A 3 4.71 -0.76 -2.99
CA PRO A 3 5.96 -1.41 -2.56
C PRO A 3 6.54 -0.83 -1.25
N ILE A 4 6.11 0.38 -0.87
CA ILE A 4 6.70 1.13 0.24
C ILE A 4 6.22 0.59 1.58
N SER A 5 4.94 0.26 1.71
CA SER A 5 4.39 -0.25 2.97
C SER A 5 4.89 -1.66 3.29
N LEU A 6 4.98 -2.53 2.27
CA LEU A 6 5.42 -3.92 2.45
C LEU A 6 6.87 -4.05 2.89
N CYS A 7 7.74 -3.16 2.44
CA CYS A 7 9.17 -3.24 2.75
C CYS A 7 9.51 -2.56 4.08
N SER A 8 8.91 -1.39 4.35
CA SER A 8 9.36 -0.51 5.43
C SER A 8 8.57 -0.64 6.73
N GLY A 9 7.59 -1.55 6.75
CA GLY A 9 6.61 -1.65 7.83
C GLY A 9 5.61 -0.49 7.74
N ASP A 10 4.34 -0.78 7.96
CA ASP A 10 3.27 0.22 7.90
C ASP A 10 2.13 -0.18 8.84
N ASP A 11 1.04 0.58 8.81
CA ASP A 11 -0.21 0.34 9.53
C ASP A 11 -0.80 -1.07 9.37
N TYR A 12 -0.52 -1.79 8.27
CA TYR A 12 -0.97 -3.18 8.07
C TYR A 12 0.04 -4.26 8.48
N ASP A 13 1.33 -3.94 8.55
CA ASP A 13 2.38 -4.86 8.99
C ASP A 13 3.49 -4.08 9.69
N THR A 14 3.44 -4.04 11.02
CA THR A 14 4.42 -3.33 11.85
C THR A 14 5.79 -4.01 11.87
N SER A 15 5.87 -5.27 11.44
CA SER A 15 7.11 -6.05 11.49
C SER A 15 8.07 -5.59 10.39
N GLY A 16 7.53 -5.30 9.20
CA GLY A 16 8.28 -4.92 8.02
C GLY A 16 9.41 -5.92 7.69
N MET A 17 10.23 -5.61 6.68
CA MET A 17 11.45 -6.37 6.45
C MET A 17 12.62 -5.62 7.08
N THR A 18 13.18 -6.15 8.18
CA THR A 18 14.29 -5.50 8.89
C THR A 18 15.44 -5.21 7.93
N GLY A 19 15.81 -3.92 7.80
CA GLY A 19 16.86 -3.47 6.89
C GLY A 19 16.38 -3.07 5.49
N CYS A 20 15.08 -3.18 5.17
CA CYS A 20 14.51 -2.66 3.92
C CYS A 20 14.00 -1.23 4.06
N GLY A 21 14.95 -0.28 4.14
CA GLY A 21 14.65 1.14 4.23
C GLY A 21 14.18 1.78 2.90
N PRO A 22 13.76 3.06 2.93
CA PRO A 22 13.19 3.77 1.77
C PRO A 22 14.06 3.76 0.51
N ALA A 23 15.39 3.76 0.67
CA ALA A 23 16.32 3.70 -0.45
C ALA A 23 16.24 2.36 -1.21
N ILE A 24 16.16 1.24 -0.49
CA ILE A 24 16.06 -0.10 -1.07
C ILE A 24 14.69 -0.25 -1.72
N THR A 25 13.64 0.14 -1.02
CA THR A 25 12.27 0.20 -1.56
C THR A 25 12.22 0.94 -2.89
N LYS A 26 12.77 2.16 -2.96
CA LYS A 26 12.83 2.95 -4.20
C LYS A 26 13.60 2.22 -5.30
N ALA A 27 14.70 1.54 -4.96
CA ALA A 27 15.45 0.72 -5.92
C ALA A 27 14.61 -0.44 -6.46
N LEU A 28 13.89 -1.17 -5.60
CA LEU A 28 13.00 -2.26 -6.01
C LEU A 28 11.87 -1.78 -6.94
N VAL A 29 11.33 -0.58 -6.70
CA VAL A 29 10.39 0.05 -7.64
C VAL A 29 11.04 0.30 -9.00
N ARG A 30 12.29 0.80 -9.03
CA ARG A 30 13.04 1.01 -10.29
C ARG A 30 13.35 -0.28 -11.03
N TYR A 31 13.54 -1.39 -10.32
CA TYR A 31 13.66 -2.72 -10.93
C TYR A 31 12.36 -3.21 -11.59
N GLY A 32 11.22 -2.60 -11.26
CA GLY A 32 9.91 -2.94 -11.81
C GLY A 32 9.07 -3.84 -10.90
N PHE A 33 9.59 -4.25 -9.75
CA PHE A 33 8.89 -5.17 -8.83
C PHE A 33 7.57 -4.62 -8.31
N GLY A 34 7.45 -3.29 -8.18
CA GLY A 34 6.19 -2.67 -7.81
C GLY A 34 5.12 -2.73 -8.88
N ARG A 35 5.52 -2.65 -10.17
CA ARG A 35 4.60 -2.77 -11.30
C ARG A 35 4.15 -4.21 -11.46
N SER A 36 5.08 -5.17 -11.44
CA SER A 36 4.74 -6.59 -11.56
C SER A 36 3.83 -7.07 -10.44
N LEU A 37 4.04 -6.57 -9.22
CA LEU A 37 3.16 -6.86 -8.08
C LEU A 37 1.74 -6.31 -8.31
N TYR A 38 1.61 -5.07 -8.76
CA TYR A 38 0.30 -4.48 -9.07
C TYR A 38 -0.41 -5.25 -10.18
N GLU A 39 0.28 -5.53 -11.29
CA GLU A 39 -0.27 -6.29 -12.42
C GLU A 39 -0.71 -7.69 -12.00
N ALA A 40 0.03 -8.35 -11.11
CA ALA A 40 -0.37 -9.64 -10.57
C ALA A 40 -1.66 -9.56 -9.74
N GLY A 41 -1.81 -8.54 -8.90
CA GLY A 41 -3.03 -8.38 -8.08
C GLY A 41 -4.27 -7.97 -8.88
N GLU A 42 -4.09 -7.34 -10.03
CA GLU A 42 -5.18 -7.00 -10.95
C GLU A 42 -5.62 -8.19 -11.81
N ASN A 43 -4.66 -9.01 -12.27
CA ASN A 43 -4.91 -9.97 -13.33
C ASN A 43 -4.91 -11.44 -12.89
N LEU A 44 -4.32 -11.78 -11.73
CA LEU A 44 -4.25 -13.16 -11.25
C LEU A 44 -5.35 -13.44 -10.22
N SER A 45 -5.86 -14.68 -10.25
CA SER A 45 -6.73 -15.17 -9.19
C SER A 45 -5.94 -15.36 -7.88
N ARG A 46 -6.66 -15.33 -6.75
CA ARG A 46 -6.08 -15.53 -5.41
C ARG A 46 -5.26 -16.82 -5.32
N ASP A 47 -5.69 -17.89 -6.00
CA ASP A 47 -5.01 -19.20 -6.01
C ASP A 47 -3.73 -19.22 -6.85
N ALA A 48 -3.59 -18.31 -7.83
CA ALA A 48 -2.41 -18.18 -8.67
C ALA A 48 -1.32 -17.27 -8.03
N LEU A 49 -1.70 -16.38 -7.11
CA LEU A 49 -0.78 -15.46 -6.44
C LEU A 49 0.38 -16.15 -5.68
N PRO A 50 0.19 -17.27 -4.96
CA PRO A 50 1.30 -17.94 -4.27
C PRO A 50 2.46 -18.34 -5.20
N ALA A 51 2.13 -18.85 -6.39
CA ALA A 51 3.14 -19.26 -7.37
C ALA A 51 3.88 -18.05 -7.95
N PHE A 52 3.14 -16.97 -8.25
CA PHE A 52 3.72 -15.70 -8.67
C PHE A 52 4.65 -15.12 -7.59
N PHE A 53 4.22 -15.08 -6.32
CA PHE A 53 5.03 -14.56 -5.22
C PHE A 53 6.31 -15.34 -4.98
N HIS A 54 6.29 -16.66 -5.17
CA HIS A 54 7.50 -17.47 -5.08
C HIS A 54 8.57 -16.99 -6.08
N ASN A 55 8.18 -16.85 -7.35
CA ASN A 55 9.10 -16.38 -8.40
C ASN A 55 9.52 -14.93 -8.17
N TRP A 56 8.56 -14.07 -7.86
CA TRP A 56 8.79 -12.65 -7.59
C TRP A 56 9.76 -12.42 -6.41
N ARG A 57 9.63 -13.18 -5.31
CA ARG A 57 10.60 -13.18 -4.20
C ARG A 57 11.99 -13.60 -4.67
N ASN A 58 12.09 -14.63 -5.49
CA ASN A 58 13.38 -15.13 -5.98
C ASN A 58 14.09 -14.10 -6.85
N GLU A 59 13.36 -13.37 -7.68
CA GLU A 59 13.90 -12.25 -8.47
C GLU A 59 14.37 -11.10 -7.58
N ILE A 60 13.61 -10.72 -6.55
CA ILE A 60 14.05 -9.70 -5.60
C ILE A 60 15.31 -10.17 -4.87
N ARG A 61 15.35 -11.42 -4.40
CA ARG A 61 16.54 -12.00 -3.74
C ARG A 61 17.74 -12.01 -4.68
N HIS A 62 17.53 -12.24 -5.97
CA HIS A 62 18.57 -12.14 -6.98
C HIS A 62 19.12 -10.72 -7.04
N GLU A 63 18.26 -9.72 -7.24
CA GLU A 63 18.68 -8.31 -7.34
C GLU A 63 19.30 -7.78 -6.05
N LEU A 64 18.81 -8.20 -4.88
CA LEU A 64 19.43 -7.85 -3.59
C LEU A 64 20.85 -8.44 -3.47
N ARG A 65 21.14 -9.60 -4.08
CA ARG A 65 22.48 -10.23 -4.03
C ARG A 65 23.43 -9.71 -5.09
N THR A 66 22.93 -9.34 -6.27
CA THR A 66 23.74 -8.97 -7.44
C THR A 66 23.81 -7.46 -7.64
N ASP A 67 22.72 -6.75 -7.35
CA ASP A 67 22.45 -5.36 -7.73
C ASP A 67 22.78 -5.14 -9.22
N SER A 68 22.15 -5.94 -10.09
CA SER A 68 22.58 -6.11 -11.49
C SER A 68 22.58 -4.80 -12.28
N LYS A 69 21.66 -3.88 -11.95
CA LYS A 69 21.53 -2.55 -12.58
C LYS A 69 22.09 -1.42 -11.71
N GLY A 70 22.65 -1.74 -10.55
CA GLY A 70 23.23 -0.75 -9.63
C GLY A 70 22.23 0.20 -8.98
N TYR A 71 20.93 -0.12 -8.96
CA TYR A 71 19.91 0.78 -8.40
C TYR A 71 19.93 0.84 -6.88
N ILE A 72 20.45 -0.19 -6.20
CA ILE A 72 20.57 -0.24 -4.73
C ILE A 72 21.87 0.46 -4.29
N GLY A 73 22.91 0.41 -5.14
CA GLY A 73 24.24 0.97 -4.87
C GLY A 73 25.11 0.08 -3.99
N SER A 74 24.61 -1.09 -3.56
CA SER A 74 25.34 -2.08 -2.77
C SER A 74 24.58 -3.40 -2.69
N LYS A 75 25.31 -4.52 -2.55
CA LYS A 75 24.72 -5.85 -2.39
C LYS A 75 24.18 -6.04 -0.97
N ARG A 76 22.90 -6.38 -0.85
CA ARG A 76 22.15 -6.56 0.40
C ARG A 76 21.87 -8.03 0.68
N ARG A 77 22.93 -8.84 0.77
CA ARG A 77 22.83 -10.31 0.95
C ARG A 77 22.09 -10.73 2.22
N ALA A 78 22.32 -10.03 3.33
CA ALA A 78 21.62 -10.29 4.59
C ALA A 78 20.10 -10.08 4.44
N LEU A 79 19.69 -9.01 3.75
CA LEU A 79 18.29 -8.75 3.48
C LEU A 79 17.66 -9.81 2.56
N ALA A 80 18.41 -10.26 1.54
CA ALA A 80 17.96 -11.34 0.67
C ALA A 80 17.72 -12.66 1.42
N LEU A 81 18.50 -12.94 2.47
CA LEU A 81 18.34 -14.12 3.33
C LEU A 81 17.22 -13.94 4.35
N ALA A 82 17.03 -12.72 4.86
CA ALA A 82 16.01 -12.42 5.86
C ALA A 82 14.59 -12.34 5.29
N MET A 83 14.41 -12.29 3.96
CA MET A 83 13.11 -12.21 3.32
C MET A 83 12.25 -13.45 3.64
N PRO A 84 11.12 -13.30 4.36
CA PRO A 84 10.25 -14.42 4.73
C PRO A 84 9.57 -15.06 3.51
N GLU A 85 9.22 -16.35 3.59
CA GLU A 85 8.43 -17.01 2.53
C GLU A 85 6.96 -16.60 2.51
N ALA A 86 6.43 -16.14 3.65
CA ALA A 86 5.07 -15.60 3.73
C ALA A 86 4.94 -14.22 3.07
N PHE A 87 6.06 -13.55 2.77
CA PHE A 87 6.07 -12.23 2.16
C PHE A 87 5.83 -12.32 0.64
N PRO A 88 5.00 -11.48 0.01
CA PRO A 88 4.07 -10.55 0.62
C PRO A 88 2.79 -11.26 1.10
N TYR A 89 2.15 -10.76 2.16
CA TYR A 89 0.84 -11.28 2.58
C TYR A 89 -0.24 -10.92 1.55
N ILE A 90 -0.91 -11.93 1.00
CA ILE A 90 -1.92 -11.77 -0.06
C ILE A 90 -2.99 -10.77 0.34
N ASP A 91 -3.55 -10.89 1.54
CA ASP A 91 -4.66 -10.03 2.00
C ASP A 91 -4.23 -8.57 2.13
N ILE A 92 -3.02 -8.31 2.64
CA ILE A 92 -2.48 -6.96 2.74
C ILE A 92 -2.30 -6.36 1.34
N MET A 93 -1.67 -7.11 0.43
CA MET A 93 -1.49 -6.66 -0.95
C MET A 93 -2.83 -6.33 -1.62
N LEU A 94 -3.81 -7.23 -1.52
CA LEU A 94 -5.13 -7.04 -2.14
C LEU A 94 -5.90 -5.88 -1.50
N SER A 95 -5.69 -5.60 -0.21
CA SER A 95 -6.31 -4.43 0.45
C SER A 95 -5.82 -3.10 -0.13
N TYR A 96 -4.58 -3.03 -0.64
CA TYR A 96 -4.06 -1.85 -1.33
C TYR A 96 -4.51 -1.76 -2.80
N ILE A 97 -4.69 -2.90 -3.47
CA ILE A 97 -5.05 -2.94 -4.89
C ILE A 97 -6.56 -2.80 -5.08
N HIS A 98 -7.34 -3.51 -4.26
CA HIS A 98 -8.79 -3.55 -4.24
C HIS A 98 -9.32 -3.03 -2.89
N PRO A 99 -9.15 -1.74 -2.58
CA PRO A 99 -9.55 -1.20 -1.30
C PRO A 99 -11.07 -1.29 -1.11
N LEU A 100 -11.48 -1.65 0.11
CA LEU A 100 -12.86 -1.49 0.54
C LEU A 100 -13.18 0.01 0.64
N THR A 101 -13.87 0.51 -0.37
CA THR A 101 -14.39 1.88 -0.44
C THR A 101 -15.89 1.91 -0.18
N SER A 102 -16.41 3.08 0.19
CA SER A 102 -17.86 3.30 0.34
C SER A 102 -18.66 2.99 -0.92
N GLU A 103 -18.07 3.17 -2.11
CA GLU A 103 -18.66 2.75 -3.40
C GLU A 103 -18.66 1.22 -3.53
N SER A 104 -17.54 0.55 -3.25
CA SER A 104 -17.47 -0.92 -3.34
C SER A 104 -18.33 -1.63 -2.29
N ALA A 105 -18.58 -0.99 -1.14
CA ALA A 105 -19.42 -1.51 -0.06
C ALA A 105 -20.90 -1.19 -0.25
N ARG A 106 -21.25 -0.23 -1.11
CA ARG A 106 -22.63 0.12 -1.43
C ARG A 106 -23.14 -0.70 -2.59
N HIS A 107 -24.43 -1.01 -2.57
CA HIS A 107 -25.10 -1.49 -3.77
C HIS A 107 -25.08 -0.39 -4.84
N ALA A 108 -24.92 -0.76 -6.11
CA ALA A 108 -24.80 0.17 -7.24
C ALA A 108 -25.97 1.18 -7.37
N SER A 109 -27.08 0.94 -6.66
CA SER A 109 -28.24 1.82 -6.58
C SER A 109 -28.11 3.00 -5.61
N ASP A 110 -27.17 2.97 -4.66
CA ASP A 110 -27.07 3.94 -3.55
C ASP A 110 -26.09 5.09 -3.82
N SER A 111 -25.85 5.44 -5.08
CA SER A 111 -24.98 6.57 -5.44
C SER A 111 -25.56 7.90 -4.97
N LEU A 112 -25.22 8.25 -3.73
CA LEU A 112 -25.50 9.54 -3.10
C LEU A 112 -24.88 10.65 -3.95
N LYS A 113 -25.71 11.32 -4.75
CA LYS A 113 -25.34 12.58 -5.40
C LYS A 113 -25.26 13.65 -4.32
N LEU A 114 -24.09 13.78 -3.72
CA LEU A 114 -23.82 14.80 -2.72
C LEU A 114 -23.84 16.17 -3.41
N THR A 115 -24.89 16.96 -3.20
CA THR A 115 -24.98 18.32 -3.71
C THR A 115 -24.63 19.30 -2.60
N TRP A 116 -23.48 19.96 -2.73
CA TRP A 116 -23.02 21.03 -1.83
C TRP A 116 -23.76 22.36 -2.03
N GLY A 117 -24.96 22.33 -2.62
CA GLY A 117 -25.73 23.52 -2.98
C GLY A 117 -26.63 24.06 -1.85
N LYS A 118 -26.60 23.45 -0.66
CA LYS A 118 -27.40 23.90 0.47
C LYS A 118 -26.65 25.01 1.21
N GLU A 119 -27.25 26.20 1.29
CA GLU A 119 -26.70 27.29 2.08
C GLU A 119 -26.61 26.88 3.57
N PRO A 120 -25.53 27.29 4.26
CA PRO A 120 -25.38 27.03 5.68
C PRO A 120 -26.48 27.76 6.47
N ASP A 121 -27.03 27.07 7.46
CA ASP A 121 -28.06 27.62 8.34
C ASP A 121 -27.42 28.59 9.35
N LEU A 122 -27.39 29.87 8.99
CA LEU A 122 -26.80 30.93 9.83
C LEU A 122 -27.48 31.04 11.21
N GLY A 123 -28.77 30.71 11.30
CA GLY A 123 -29.52 30.73 12.55
C GLY A 123 -29.06 29.66 13.55
N LYS A 124 -28.53 28.53 13.06
CA LYS A 124 -27.89 27.50 13.88
C LYS A 124 -26.40 27.76 14.11
N LEU A 125 -25.74 28.41 13.15
CA LEU A 125 -24.31 28.74 13.25
C LEU A 125 -24.06 29.80 14.33
N ALA A 126 -24.86 30.87 14.35
CA ALA A 126 -24.72 31.99 15.28
C ALA A 126 -24.68 31.59 16.77
N PRO A 127 -25.63 30.79 17.32
CA PRO A 127 -25.57 30.38 18.73
C PRO A 127 -24.37 29.48 19.02
N THR A 128 -23.93 28.67 18.05
CA THR A 128 -22.71 27.84 18.21
C THR A 128 -21.46 28.71 18.33
N CYS A 129 -21.36 29.78 17.53
CA CYS A 129 -20.25 30.73 17.60
C CYS A 129 -20.22 31.49 18.92
N GLU A 130 -21.36 31.92 19.45
CA GLU A 130 -21.46 32.56 20.77
C GLU A 130 -21.07 31.61 21.90
N GLN A 131 -21.42 30.33 21.80
CA GLN A 131 -21.08 29.31 22.79
C GLN A 131 -19.56 29.05 22.84
N VAL A 132 -18.89 29.00 21.68
CA VAL A 132 -17.42 28.86 21.60
C VAL A 132 -16.72 30.13 22.12
N ARG A 133 -17.27 31.32 21.83
CA ARG A 133 -16.74 32.58 22.35
C ARG A 133 -16.81 32.68 23.87
N ALA A 134 -17.85 32.11 24.50
CA ALA A 134 -18.00 32.11 25.95
C ALA A 134 -17.03 31.15 26.69
N LEU A 135 -16.30 30.30 25.96
CA LEU A 135 -15.32 29.34 26.48
C LEU A 135 -13.86 29.78 26.29
N LEU A 136 -13.64 30.96 25.69
CA LEU A 136 -12.33 31.61 25.50
C LEU A 136 -12.21 32.83 26.42
#